data_AF-A0A438H7I1-F1
#
_entry.id   AF-A0A438H7I1-F1
#
_cell.length_a   1.000
_cell.length_b   1.000
_cell.length_c   1.000
_cell.angle_alpha   90.00
_cell.angle_beta   90.00
_cell.angle_gamma   90.00
#
_symmetry.space_group_name_H-M   'P 1'
#
loop_
_entity.id
_entity.type
_entity.pdbx_description
1 polymer ?
#
loop_
_entity_poly.entity_id
_entity_poly.type
_entity_poly.pdbx_seq_one_letter_code
_entity_poly.pdbx_strand_id
1 'polypeptide(L)'
;MLMPRIEKDIRGFLGILQYISRFIVRLTDIYEDITTVTSLLGWRNYFDGAANHSGYEIGVLLISPHGDHIPKSIRLAFFDQHPTKNNIVEYEACILGLETTLELKIR
;
A
#
# COMPACT_ATOMS: atom_id res chain seq x y z
N MET A 1 17.27 -8.98 -33.69
CA MET A 1 17.81 -8.32 -32.48
C MET A 1 16.91 -7.13 -32.19
N LEU A 2 16.17 -7.13 -31.07
CA LEU A 2 15.34 -5.99 -30.69
C LEU A 2 16.24 -4.79 -30.35
N MET A 3 15.83 -3.56 -30.68
CA MET A 3 16.59 -2.37 -30.28
C MET A 3 16.65 -2.27 -28.74
N PRO A 4 17.80 -1.90 -28.13
CA PRO A 4 17.98 -1.82 -26.67
C PRO A 4 16.91 -0.99 -25.93
N ARG A 5 16.33 0.01 -26.60
CA ARG A 5 15.25 0.84 -26.07
C ARG A 5 13.95 0.07 -25.88
N ILE A 6 13.58 -0.78 -26.85
CA ILE A 6 12.35 -1.57 -26.82
C ILE A 6 12.43 -2.66 -25.74
N GLU A 7 13.61 -3.26 -25.54
CA GLU A 7 13.81 -4.25 -24.48
C GLU A 7 13.65 -3.64 -23.07
N LYS A 8 14.19 -2.43 -22.87
CA LYS A 8 14.02 -1.69 -21.62
C LYS A 8 12.55 -1.35 -21.35
N ASP A 9 11.82 -0.93 -22.38
CA ASP A 9 10.39 -0.61 -22.26
C ASP A 9 9.55 -1.85 -21.94
N ILE A 10 9.83 -2.98 -22.60
CA ILE A 10 9.17 -4.27 -22.31
C ILE A 10 9.46 -4.72 -20.87
N ARG A 11 10.71 -4.60 -20.41
CA ARG A 11 11.09 -4.98 -19.04
C ARG A 11 10.41 -4.09 -17.99
N GLY A 12 10.30 -2.79 -18.26
CA GLY A 12 9.57 -1.86 -17.40
C GLY A 12 8.09 -2.22 -17.29
N PHE A 13 7.45 -2.51 -18.43
CA PHE A 13 6.04 -2.94 -18.47
C PHE A 13 5.80 -4.25 -17.70
N LEU A 14 6.65 -5.25 -17.92
CA LEU A 14 6.57 -6.53 -17.21
C LEU A 14 6.75 -6.36 -15.70
N GLY A 15 7.67 -5.49 -15.26
CA GLY A 15 7.85 -5.18 -13.85
C GLY A 15 6.60 -4.58 -13.19
N ILE A 16 5.94 -3.65 -13.88
CA ILE A 16 4.68 -3.05 -13.41
C ILE A 16 3.58 -4.11 -13.31
N LEU A 17 3.43 -4.94 -14.34
CA LEU A 17 2.41 -5.99 -14.36
C LEU A 17 2.60 -7.00 -13.23
N GLN A 18 3.85 -7.41 -12.97
CA GLN A 18 4.18 -8.29 -11.85
C GLN A 18 3.89 -7.65 -10.50
N TYR A 19 4.21 -6.36 -10.33
CA TYR A 19 3.90 -5.64 -9.09
C TYR A 19 2.39 -5.58 -8.84
N ILE A 20 1.61 -5.18 -9.85
CA ILE A 20 0.13 -5.11 -9.75
C ILE A 20 -0.46 -6.49 -9.43
N SER A 21 0.02 -7.56 -10.09
CA SER A 21 -0.44 -8.92 -9.81
C SER A 21 -0.19 -9.32 -8.36
N ARG A 22 1.02 -9.06 -7.84
CA ARG A 22 1.35 -9.30 -6.43
C ARG A 22 0.52 -8.45 -5.47
N PHE A 23 0.27 -7.19 -5.82
CA PHE A 23 -0.57 -6.29 -5.03
C PHE A 23 -1.99 -6.83 -4.91
N ILE A 24 -2.62 -7.22 -6.03
CA ILE A 24 -3.98 -7.76 -6.05
C ILE A 24 -4.07 -9.01 -5.18
N VAL A 25 -3.12 -9.95 -5.30
CA VAL A 25 -3.12 -11.17 -4.48
C VAL A 25 -3.05 -10.84 -2.98
N ARG A 26 -2.14 -9.95 -2.56
CA ARG A 26 -2.04 -9.52 -1.16
C ARG A 26 -3.31 -8.81 -0.69
N LEU A 27 -3.87 -7.93 -1.52
CA LEU A 27 -5.07 -7.19 -1.17
C LEU A 27 -6.25 -8.15 -0.97
N THR A 28 -6.50 -9.06 -1.91
CA THR A 28 -7.64 -9.98 -1.83
C THR A 28 -7.57 -10.91 -0.61
N ASP A 29 -6.38 -11.40 -0.25
CA ASP A 29 -6.18 -12.26 0.92
C ASP A 29 -6.54 -11.55 2.24
N ILE A 30 -6.33 -10.23 2.29
CA ILE A 30 -6.47 -9.44 3.51
C ILE A 30 -7.82 -8.70 3.58
N TYR A 31 -8.38 -8.31 2.43
CA TYR A 31 -9.49 -7.36 2.34
C TYR A 31 -10.81 -7.90 2.90
N GLU A 32 -11.20 -9.12 2.54
CA GLU A 32 -12.52 -9.67 2.92
C GLU A 32 -12.65 -9.87 4.43
N ASP A 33 -11.59 -10.37 5.08
CA ASP A 33 -11.59 -10.61 6.53
C ASP A 33 -11.59 -9.29 7.31
N ILE A 34 -10.73 -8.34 6.93
CA ILE A 34 -10.58 -7.07 7.66
C ILE A 34 -11.78 -6.15 7.47
N THR A 35 -12.25 -5.94 6.24
CA THR A 35 -13.32 -4.94 6.01
C THR A 35 -14.61 -5.33 6.71
N THR A 36 -14.90 -6.62 6.76
CA THR A 36 -16.01 -7.17 7.54
C THR A 36 -15.82 -6.93 9.04
N VAL A 37 -14.66 -7.30 9.60
CA VAL A 37 -14.39 -7.21 11.04
C VAL A 37 -14.32 -5.75 11.52
N THR A 38 -13.62 -4.88 10.81
CA THR A 38 -13.54 -3.44 11.13
C THR A 38 -14.89 -2.76 11.11
N SER A 39 -15.71 -3.03 10.09
CA SER A 39 -17.05 -2.47 9.99
C SER A 39 -17.97 -2.98 11.10
N LEU A 40 -17.88 -4.26 11.47
CA LEU A 40 -18.67 -4.85 12.56
C LEU A 40 -18.29 -4.26 13.92
N LEU A 41 -17.00 -4.06 14.15
CA LEU A 41 -16.49 -3.58 15.42
C LEU A 41 -16.52 -2.06 15.54
N GLY A 42 -16.86 -1.32 14.48
CA GLY A 42 -16.93 0.14 14.48
C GLY A 42 -15.58 0.85 14.34
N TRP A 43 -14.55 0.14 13.92
CA TRP A 43 -13.22 0.71 13.65
C TRP A 43 -13.20 1.40 12.29
N ARG A 44 -12.48 2.52 12.20
CA ARG A 44 -12.24 3.22 10.94
C ARG A 44 -10.76 3.25 10.63
N ASN A 45 -10.41 2.93 9.39
CA ASN A 45 -9.04 2.90 8.91
C ASN A 45 -8.89 3.91 7.78
N TYR A 46 -7.94 4.82 7.92
CA TYR A 46 -7.55 5.79 6.92
C TYR A 46 -6.08 5.59 6.58
N PHE A 47 -5.73 5.65 5.31
CA PHE A 47 -4.36 5.54 4.85
C PHE A 47 -4.12 6.53 3.71
N ASP A 48 -2.88 6.97 3.55
CA ASP A 48 -2.47 7.89 2.50
C ASP A 48 -1.00 7.68 2.15
N GLY A 49 -0.68 7.77 0.86
CA GLY A 49 0.67 7.65 0.34
C GLY A 49 1.24 8.97 -0.18
N ALA A 50 2.34 9.44 0.39
CA ALA A 50 3.03 10.65 -0.07
C ALA A 50 4.31 10.34 -0.83
N ALA A 51 4.49 10.99 -1.98
CA ALA A 51 5.67 10.89 -2.83
C ALA A 51 6.25 12.27 -3.11
N ASN A 52 7.55 12.46 -2.89
CA ASN A 52 8.27 13.67 -3.28
C ASN A 52 9.68 13.35 -3.83
N HIS A 53 10.44 14.39 -4.17
CA HIS A 53 11.78 14.26 -4.72
C HIS A 53 12.80 13.66 -3.72
N SER A 54 12.51 13.73 -2.41
CA SER A 54 13.33 13.19 -1.33
C SER A 54 12.96 11.76 -0.94
N GLY A 55 11.85 11.22 -1.45
CA GLY A 55 11.43 9.85 -1.18
C GLY A 55 9.92 9.70 -1.00
N TYR A 56 9.56 8.68 -0.24
CA TYR A 56 8.20 8.18 -0.12
C TYR A 56 7.84 7.95 1.34
N GLU A 57 6.61 8.28 1.69
CA GLU A 57 6.07 8.14 3.04
C GLU A 57 4.66 7.56 2.96
N ILE A 58 4.34 6.71 3.92
CA ILE A 58 3.01 6.15 4.12
C ILE A 58 2.49 6.67 5.45
N GLY A 59 1.24 7.12 5.46
CA GLY A 59 0.47 7.39 6.66
C GLY A 59 -0.68 6.38 6.81
N VAL A 60 -0.91 5.93 8.03
CA VAL A 60 -2.08 5.15 8.45
C VAL A 60 -2.64 5.75 9.74
N LEU A 61 -3.95 5.84 9.84
CA LEU A 61 -4.69 6.26 11.03
C LEU A 61 -5.84 5.29 11.29
N LEU A 62 -5.75 4.59 12.41
CA LEU A 62 -6.86 3.79 12.94
C LEU A 62 -7.60 4.60 14.00
N ILE A 63 -8.93 4.59 13.91
CA ILE A 63 -9.82 5.21 14.88
C ILE A 63 -10.67 4.13 15.52
N SER A 64 -10.57 3.99 16.85
CA SER A 64 -11.38 3.06 17.61
C SER A 64 -12.86 3.50 17.62
N PRO A 65 -13.80 2.60 17.95
CA PRO A 65 -15.23 2.95 18.10
C PRO A 65 -15.46 4.00 19.19
N HIS A 66 -14.53 4.07 20.15
CA HIS A 66 -14.54 5.04 21.25
C HIS A 66 -13.90 6.38 20.88
N GLY A 67 -13.31 6.48 19.68
CA GLY A 67 -12.66 7.69 19.18
C GLY A 67 -11.18 7.80 19.53
N ASP A 68 -10.51 6.72 19.93
CA ASP A 68 -9.06 6.72 20.14
C ASP A 68 -8.33 6.68 18.79
N HIS A 69 -7.28 7.49 18.65
CA HIS A 69 -6.51 7.62 17.41
C HIS A 69 -5.18 6.88 17.55
N ILE A 70 -4.90 5.96 16.62
CA ILE A 70 -3.65 5.19 16.56
C ILE A 70 -2.97 5.49 15.20
N PRO A 71 -2.07 6.48 15.15
CA PRO A 71 -1.34 6.82 13.93
C PRO A 71 -0.10 5.93 13.74
N LYS A 72 0.22 5.62 12.48
CA LYS A 72 1.47 4.95 12.05
C LYS A 72 1.98 5.67 10.80
N SER A 73 3.26 6.02 10.78
CA SER A 73 3.92 6.56 9.58
C SER A 73 5.20 5.77 9.31
N ILE A 74 5.45 5.46 8.04
CA ILE A 74 6.63 4.73 7.59
C ILE A 74 7.22 5.43 6.37
N ARG A 75 8.53 5.69 6.40
CA ARG A 75 9.28 6.10 5.20
C ARG A 75 9.73 4.88 4.42
N LEU A 76 9.40 4.85 3.13
CA LEU A 76 9.84 3.79 2.24
C LEU A 76 11.18 4.16 1.61
N ALA A 77 12.17 3.29 1.79
CA ALA A 77 13.46 3.37 1.12
C ALA A 77 13.38 2.68 -0.25
N PHE A 78 12.90 3.39 -1.28
CA PHE A 78 12.98 2.89 -2.65
C PHE A 78 14.35 3.19 -3.25
N PHE A 79 15.05 2.16 -3.72
CA PHE A 79 16.36 2.32 -4.36
C PHE A 79 16.31 2.80 -5.82
N ASP A 80 15.12 2.78 -6.45
CA ASP A 80 15.05 2.97 -7.91
C ASP A 80 14.25 4.22 -8.28
N GLN A 81 14.89 5.16 -8.98
CA GLN A 81 14.33 6.41 -9.49
C GLN A 81 13.38 6.18 -10.69
N HIS A 82 12.15 5.71 -10.47
CA HIS A 82 11.12 5.69 -11.52
C HIS A 82 10.00 6.71 -11.25
N PRO A 83 9.46 7.43 -12.25
CA PRO A 83 8.65 8.64 -12.04
C PRO A 83 7.16 8.37 -11.79
N THR A 84 6.72 7.12 -11.80
CA THR A 84 5.31 6.72 -11.71
C THR A 84 5.02 6.02 -10.39
N LYS A 85 5.21 6.71 -9.26
CA LYS A 85 5.21 6.08 -7.92
C LYS A 85 4.07 6.50 -6.98
N ASN A 86 3.27 7.51 -7.32
CA ASN A 86 2.20 7.96 -6.40
C ASN A 86 1.22 6.80 -6.14
N ASN A 87 0.71 6.16 -7.20
CA ASN A 87 -0.19 5.00 -7.05
C ASN A 87 0.46 3.82 -6.30
N ILE A 88 1.77 3.60 -6.46
CA ILE A 88 2.49 2.54 -5.73
C ILE A 88 2.48 2.85 -4.23
N VAL A 89 2.72 4.09 -3.84
CA VAL A 89 2.78 4.48 -2.43
C VAL A 89 1.39 4.41 -1.81
N GLU A 90 0.35 4.78 -2.55
CA GLU A 90 -1.06 4.60 -2.13
C GLU A 90 -1.41 3.12 -1.91
N TYR A 91 -0.95 2.24 -2.81
CA TYR A 91 -1.15 0.80 -2.68
C TYR A 91 -0.42 0.21 -1.47
N GLU A 92 0.83 0.61 -1.23
CA GLU A 92 1.55 0.20 -0.03
C GLU A 92 0.91 0.77 1.25
N ALA A 93 0.37 1.99 1.20
CA ALA A 93 -0.38 2.58 2.31
C ALA A 93 -1.65 1.78 2.64
N CYS A 94 -2.39 1.37 1.61
CA CYS A 94 -3.55 0.51 1.75
C CYS A 94 -3.21 -0.82 2.45
N ILE A 95 -2.18 -1.52 1.97
CA ILE A 95 -1.76 -2.79 2.55
C ILE A 95 -1.30 -2.62 3.99
N LEU A 96 -0.45 -1.62 4.27
CA LEU A 96 0.01 -1.38 5.63
C LEU A 96 -1.14 -1.05 6.59
N GLY A 97 -2.12 -0.28 6.12
CA GLY A 97 -3.32 0.02 6.89
C GLY A 97 -4.08 -1.24 7.29
N LEU A 98 -4.27 -2.14 6.33
CA LEU A 98 -4.90 -3.43 6.54
C LEU A 98 -4.06 -4.32 7.49
N GLU A 99 -2.77 -4.52 7.22
CA GLU A 99 -1.87 -5.31 8.08
C GLU A 99 -1.83 -4.78 9.53
N THR A 100 -1.80 -3.47 9.72
CA THR A 100 -1.81 -2.86 11.07
C THR A 100 -3.11 -3.17 11.82
N THR A 101 -4.23 -3.26 11.10
CA THR A 101 -5.51 -3.65 11.69
C THR A 101 -5.48 -5.11 12.18
N LEU A 102 -4.88 -6.02 11.39
CA LEU A 102 -4.67 -7.42 11.78
C LEU A 102 -3.71 -7.56 12.96
N GLU A 103 -2.59 -6.84 12.96
CA GLU A 103 -1.59 -6.86 14.04
C GLU A 103 -2.20 -6.48 15.39
N LEU A 104 -3.07 -5.47 15.40
CA LEU A 104 -3.79 -5.03 16.58
C LEU A 104 -4.86 -6.03 17.05
N LYS A 105 -5.03 -7.15 16.32
CA LYS A 105 -6.04 -8.19 16.59
C LYS A 105 -7.40 -7.58 16.87
N ILE A 106 -7.76 -6.54 16.12
CA ILE A 106 -9.10 -5.97 16.15
C ILE A 106 -10.03 -7.13 15.74
N ARG A 107 -10.68 -7.73 16.75
CA ARG A 107 -11.57 -8.89 16.72
C ARG A 107 -12.79 -8.60 17.56
#